data_AF-D1YYM7-F1
#
_entry.id   AF-D1YYM7-F1
#
_cell.length_a   1.000
_cell.length_b   1.000
_cell.length_c   1.000
_cell.angle_alpha   90.00
_cell.angle_beta   90.00
_cell.angle_gamma   90.00
#
_symmetry.space_group_name_H-M   'P 1'
#
loop_
_entity.id
_entity.type
_entity.pdbx_description
1 polymer ?
#
loop_
_entity_poly.entity_id
_entity_poly.type
_entity_poly.pdbx_seq_one_letter_code
_entity_poly.pdbx_strand_id
1 'polypeptide(L)' 'MPEKEWSPKRERQYEHIKKSEMEKEGRPEETAKRIAAATVNKTRKEKGETKEQKKK' A
#
# COMPACT_ATOMS: atom_id res chain seq x y z
N MET A 1 4.84 6.59 -15.21
CA MET A 1 4.43 5.82 -14.00
C MET A 1 5.72 5.42 -13.30
N PRO A 2 5.93 5.65 -11.99
CA PRO A 2 7.19 5.29 -11.36
C PRO A 2 7.20 3.77 -11.11
N GLU A 3 7.57 3.02 -12.15
CA GLU A 3 7.59 1.54 -12.20
C GLU A 3 8.69 0.89 -11.31
N LYS A 4 9.05 1.47 -10.17
CA LYS A 4 10.09 0.87 -9.29
C LYS A 4 9.96 1.16 -7.79
N GLU A 5 8.75 1.40 -7.27
CA GLU A 5 8.57 1.62 -5.83
C GLU A 5 8.03 0.39 -5.07
N TRP A 6 7.15 -0.41 -5.68
CA TRP A 6 6.51 -1.57 -5.04
C TRP A 6 6.78 -2.87 -5.80
N SER A 7 6.83 -3.99 -5.08
CA SER A 7 6.92 -5.30 -5.73
C SER A 7 5.55 -5.71 -6.28
N PRO A 8 5.47 -6.62 -7.26
CA PRO A 8 4.19 -7.09 -7.81
C PRO A 8 3.22 -7.65 -6.75
N LYS A 9 3.78 -8.18 -5.64
CA LYS A 9 3.00 -8.62 -4.49
C LYS A 9 2.30 -7.46 -3.76
N ARG A 10 2.99 -6.32 -3.63
CA ARG A 10 2.49 -5.13 -2.95
C ARG A 10 1.50 -4.35 -3.81
N GLU A 11 1.69 -4.35 -5.12
CA GLU A 11 0.71 -3.79 -6.06
C GLU A 11 -0.63 -4.53 -5.98
N ARG A 12 -0.62 -5.87 -5.99
CA ARG A 12 -1.86 -6.67 -5.79
C ARG A 12 -2.51 -6.41 -4.44
N GLN A 13 -1.71 -6.26 -3.38
CA GLN A 13 -2.21 -5.95 -2.04
C GLN A 13 -2.88 -4.56 -2.02
N TYR A 14 -2.27 -3.57 -2.68
CA TYR A 14 -2.83 -2.23 -2.81
C TYR A 14 -4.19 -2.27 -3.50
N GLU A 15 -4.28 -2.91 -4.66
CA GLU A 15 -5.53 -3.01 -5.42
C GLU A 15 -6.63 -3.74 -4.64
N HIS A 16 -6.28 -4.82 -3.93
CA HIS A 16 -7.23 -5.57 -3.13
C HIS A 16 -7.82 -4.75 -1.98
N ILE A 17 -6.97 -3.97 -1.29
CA ILE A 17 -7.41 -3.10 -0.20
C ILE A 17 -8.23 -1.94 -0.76
N LYS A 18 -7.75 -1.28 -1.82
CA LYS A 18 -8.50 -0.19 -2.47
C LYS A 18 -9.90 -0.66 -2.86
N LYS A 19 -10.00 -1.81 -3.51
CA LYS A 19 -11.28 -2.38 -3.94
C LYS A 19 -12.17 -2.75 -2.75
N SER A 20 -11.60 -3.36 -1.70
CA SER A 20 -12.36 -3.66 -0.48
C SER A 20 -12.89 -2.41 0.22
N GLU A 21 -12.09 -1.34 0.33
CA GLU A 21 -12.51 -0.07 0.94
C GLU A 21 -13.60 0.63 0.13
N MET A 22 -13.58 0.50 -1.20
CA MET A 22 -14.63 1.05 -2.05
C MET A 22 -15.91 0.20 -2.03
N GLU A 23 -15.80 -1.13 -2.15
CA GLU A 23 -16.96 -2.02 -2.29
C GLU A 23 -17.59 -2.40 -0.96
N LYS A 24 -16.81 -2.58 0.11
CA LYS A 24 -17.31 -3.02 1.42
C LYS A 24 -17.64 -1.85 2.33
N GLU A 25 -16.74 -0.88 2.41
CA GLU A 25 -16.87 0.27 3.32
C GLU A 25 -17.53 1.48 2.62
N GLY A 26 -17.71 1.44 1.30
CA GLY A 26 -18.33 2.54 0.54
C GLY A 26 -17.49 3.81 0.52
N ARG A 27 -16.17 3.71 0.75
CA ARG A 27 -15.32 4.91 0.84
C ARG A 27 -15.07 5.52 -0.54
N PRO A 28 -14.96 6.86 -0.62
CA PRO A 28 -14.58 7.52 -1.85
C PRO A 28 -13.18 7.08 -2.29
N GLU A 29 -12.97 7.05 -3.60
CA GLU A 29 -11.77 6.47 -4.22
C GLU A 29 -10.47 7.05 -3.63
N GLU A 30 -10.41 8.36 -3.42
CA GLU A 30 -9.25 9.05 -2.86
C GLU A 30 -8.91 8.57 -1.44
N THR A 31 -9.94 8.34 -0.60
CA THR A 31 -9.77 7.79 0.74
C THR A 31 -9.31 6.33 0.68
N ALA A 32 -9.92 5.53 -0.19
CA ALA A 32 -9.54 4.13 -0.38
C ALA A 32 -8.08 3.99 -0.86
N LYS A 33 -7.65 4.82 -1.81
CA LYS A 33 -6.26 4.89 -2.28
C LYS A 33 -5.30 5.22 -1.14
N ARG A 34 -5.65 6.19 -0.29
CA ARG A 34 -4.82 6.58 0.87
C ARG A 34 -4.68 5.44 1.88
N ILE A 35 -5.78 4.76 2.21
CA ILE A 35 -5.79 3.62 3.14
C ILE A 35 -4.97 2.46 2.59
N ALA A 36 -5.16 2.12 1.31
CA ALA A 36 -4.40 1.08 0.64
C ALA A 36 -2.90 1.36 0.64
N ALA A 37 -2.49 2.59 0.29
CA ALA A 37 -1.08 2.99 0.32
C ALA A 37 -0.49 2.94 1.74
N ALA A 38 -1.21 3.45 2.74
CA ALA A 38 -0.77 3.42 4.13
C ALA A 38 -0.59 1.99 4.65
N THR A 39 -1.52 1.09 4.31
CA THR A 39 -1.47 -0.31 4.72
C THR A 39 -0.28 -1.05 4.09
N VAL A 40 -0.07 -0.87 2.78
CA VAL A 40 1.07 -1.46 2.08
C VAL A 40 2.39 -0.91 2.63
N ASN A 41 2.50 0.40 2.86
CA ASN A 41 3.71 0.99 3.46
C ASN A 41 3.97 0.47 4.87
N LYS A 42 2.94 0.27 5.70
CA LYS A 42 3.06 -0.37 7.01
C LYS A 42 3.61 -1.80 6.87
N THR A 43 3.02 -2.62 6.00
CA THR A 43 3.49 -4.00 5.79
C THR A 43 4.93 -4.04 5.27
N ARG A 44 5.32 -3.14 4.36
CA ARG A 44 6.69 -3.05 3.87
C ARG A 44 7.67 -2.70 4.99
N LYS A 45 7.29 -1.79 5.89
CA LYS A 45 8.10 -1.43 7.07
C LYS A 45 8.26 -2.62 8.02
N GLU A 46 7.17 -3.32 8.34
CA GLU A 46 7.18 -4.51 9.19
C GLU A 46 8.00 -5.67 8.59
N LYS A 47 8.00 -5.80 7.27
CA LYS A 47 8.76 -6.82 6.54
C LYS A 47 10.20 -6.40 6.21
N GLY A 48 10.61 -5.18 6.55
CA GLY A 48 11.94 -4.67 6.19
C GLY A 48 12.17 -4.48 4.69
N GLU A 49 11.09 -4.38 3.89
CA GLU A 49 11.14 -4.20 2.43
C GLU A 49 11.30 -2.72 2.01
N THR A 50 11.43 -1.82 2.98
CA THR A 50 11.75 -0.41 2.79
C THR A 50 13.26 -0.22 2.81
N LYS A 51 13.82 0.43 1.78
CA LYS A 51 15.25 0.74 1.71
C LYS A 51 15.63 1.64 2.90
N GLU A 52 16.53 1.15 3.75
CA GLU A 52 17.26 1.87 4.80
C GLU A 52 16.45 2.83 5.69
N GLN A 53 16.07 2.36 6.88
CA GLN A 53 16.38 3.14 8.07
C GLN A 53 17.81 2.74 8.49
N LYS A 54 18.82 3.40 7.92
CA LYS A 54 20.18 3.31 8.45
C LYS A 54 20.12 3.66 9.94
N LYS A 55 20.56 2.71 10.77
CA LYS A 55 20.93 2.93 12.17
C LYS A 55 21.69 4.25 12.28
N LYS A 56 21.23 5.14 13.15
CA LYS A 56 22.08 6.18 13.74
C LYS A 56 22.22 5.87 15.21
#